data_AF-A0A1W9ZS15-F1
#
_entry.id   AF-A0A1W9ZS15-F1
#
_cell.length_a   1.000
_cell.length_b   1.000
_cell.length_c   1.000
_cell.angle_alpha   90.00
_cell.angle_beta   90.00
_cell.angle_gamma   90.00
#
_symmetry.space_group_name_H-M   'P 1'
#
loop_
_entity.id
_entity.type
_entity.pdbx_description
1 polymer ?
#
loop_
_entity_poly.entity_id
_entity_poly.type
_entity_poly.pdbx_seq_one_letter_code
_entity_poly.pdbx_strand_id
1 'polypeptide(L)'
;MTLRVVPEGLAATSAAVEALTARLAAAHASATPLITAVAPPAADPVSLQTAAGFSAQGQEHAVVAAQGVTELGRAGVGVGEAGAGYLAGDAAAAATYGIAGA
;
A
#
# COMPACT_ATOMS: atom_id res chain seq x y z
N MET A 1 16.34 -6.02 -25.56
CA MET A 1 15.04 -5.40 -25.21
C MET A 1 15.30 -3.97 -24.79
N THR A 2 14.60 -2.99 -25.37
CA THR A 2 14.64 -1.59 -24.94
C THR A 2 13.37 -1.29 -24.14
N LEU A 3 13.51 -0.94 -22.86
CA LEU A 3 12.39 -0.54 -22.02
C LEU A 3 12.04 0.93 -22.33
N ARG A 4 10.75 1.23 -22.45
CA ARG A 4 10.24 2.60 -22.62
C ARG A 4 9.65 3.04 -21.29
N VAL A 5 10.46 3.69 -20.47
CA VAL A 5 10.07 4.15 -19.13
C VAL A 5 9.99 5.67 -19.12
N VAL A 6 9.00 6.21 -18.43
CA VAL A 6 8.81 7.65 -18.20
C VAL A 6 9.00 7.90 -16.70
N PRO A 7 10.15 8.43 -16.25
CA PRO A 7 10.46 8.60 -14.83
C PRO A 7 9.42 9.41 -14.05
N GLU A 8 8.85 10.44 -14.67
CA GLU A 8 7.82 11.31 -14.08
C GLU A 8 6.53 10.52 -13.83
N GLY A 9 6.20 9.57 -14.71
CA GLY A 9 5.05 8.67 -14.52
C GLY A 9 5.25 7.74 -13.33
N LEU A 10 6.47 7.27 -13.09
CA LEU A 10 6.80 6.47 -11.91
C LEU A 10 6.73 7.31 -10.62
N ALA A 11 7.25 8.54 -10.65
CA ALA A 11 7.13 9.46 -9.51
C ALA A 11 5.65 9.77 -9.17
N ALA A 12 4.83 10.07 -10.18
CA ALA A 12 3.39 10.28 -9.99
C ALA A 12 2.69 9.03 -9.45
N THR A 13 3.06 7.85 -9.92
CA THR A 13 2.52 6.57 -9.43
C THR A 13 2.88 6.33 -7.98
N SER A 14 4.14 6.58 -7.58
CA SER A 14 4.59 6.50 -6.19
C SER A 14 3.73 7.37 -5.27
N ALA A 15 3.53 8.64 -5.63
CA ALA A 15 2.71 9.57 -4.84
C ALA A 15 1.23 9.13 -4.78
N ALA A 16 0.68 8.60 -5.87
CA ALA A 16 -0.68 8.08 -5.88
C ALA A 16 -0.84 6.84 -4.96
N VAL A 17 0.16 5.95 -4.94
CA VAL A 17 0.19 4.78 -4.05
C VAL A 17 0.32 5.19 -2.59
N GLU A 18 1.13 6.19 -2.28
CA GLU A 18 1.23 6.75 -0.93
C GLU A 18 -0.13 7.29 -0.45
N ALA A 19 -0.79 8.11 -1.28
CA ALA A 19 -2.11 8.65 -0.96
C ALA A 19 -3.20 7.57 -0.84
N LEU A 20 -3.12 6.50 -1.63
CA LEU A 20 -4.02 5.35 -1.50
C LEU A 20 -3.75 4.56 -0.22
N THR A 21 -2.49 4.31 0.11
CA THR A 21 -2.05 3.62 1.33
C THR A 21 -2.55 4.37 2.57
N ALA A 22 -2.40 5.69 2.61
CA ALA A 22 -2.89 6.52 3.71
C ALA A 22 -4.42 6.45 3.88
N ARG A 23 -5.17 6.53 2.76
CA ARG A 23 -6.63 6.39 2.78
C ARG A 23 -7.08 5.00 3.24
N LEU A 24 -6.40 3.95 2.80
CA LEU A 24 -6.68 2.57 3.21
C LEU A 24 -6.42 2.37 4.70
N ALA A 25 -5.28 2.86 5.20
CA ALA A 25 -4.94 2.81 6.62
C ALA A 25 -5.98 3.52 7.48
N ALA A 26 -6.42 4.72 7.08
CA ALA A 26 -7.46 5.47 7.78
C ALA A 26 -8.81 4.73 7.78
N ALA A 27 -9.21 4.17 6.64
CA ALA A 27 -10.43 3.38 6.54
C ALA A 27 -10.39 2.16 7.46
N HIS A 28 -9.28 1.42 7.48
CA HIS A 28 -9.09 0.26 8.35
C HIS A 28 -9.11 0.65 9.82
N ALA A 29 -8.38 1.70 10.21
CA ALA A 29 -8.38 2.20 11.59
C ALA A 29 -9.79 2.59 12.08
N SER A 30 -10.60 3.19 11.20
CA SER A 30 -11.99 3.54 11.53
C SER A 30 -12.91 2.31 11.70
N ALA A 31 -12.62 1.22 10.98
CA ALA A 31 -13.43 0.01 10.97
C ALA A 31 -13.03 -0.99 12.06
N THR A 32 -11.75 -1.04 12.46
CA THR A 32 -11.23 -1.98 13.46
C THR A 32 -12.11 -2.11 14.69
N PRO A 33 -12.45 -1.04 15.45
CA PRO A 33 -13.24 -1.18 16.67
C PRO A 33 -14.63 -1.78 16.44
N LEU A 34 -15.21 -1.61 15.25
CA LEU A 34 -16.54 -2.14 14.90
C LEU A 34 -16.51 -3.64 14.64
N ILE A 35 -15.43 -4.14 14.02
CA ILE A 35 -15.32 -5.55 13.63
C ILE A 35 -14.67 -6.41 14.71
N THR A 36 -13.91 -5.81 15.64
CA THR A 36 -13.18 -6.54 16.66
C THR A 36 -13.89 -6.68 18.00
N ALA A 37 -14.95 -5.92 18.22
CA ALA A 37 -15.68 -5.87 19.49
C ALA A 37 -17.18 -6.06 19.26
N VAL A 38 -17.54 -7.18 18.63
CA VAL A 38 -18.94 -7.50 18.34
C VAL A 38 -19.65 -7.89 19.63
N ALA A 39 -20.69 -7.15 19.99
CA ALA A 39 -21.52 -7.46 21.15
C ALA A 39 -22.51 -8.59 20.83
N PRO A 40 -22.70 -9.56 21.75
CA PRO A 40 -23.71 -10.60 21.56
C PRO A 40 -25.13 -10.01 21.66
N PRO A 41 -26.08 -10.43 20.80
CA PRO A 41 -27.45 -9.92 20.84
C PRO A 41 -28.27 -10.47 22.02
N ALA A 42 -27.86 -11.61 22.60
CA ALA A 42 -28.47 -12.24 23.76
C ALA A 42 -27.43 -13.05 24.56
N ALA A 43 -27.82 -13.53 25.75
CA ALA A 43 -26.95 -14.27 26.66
C ALA A 43 -26.93 -15.80 26.44
N ASP A 44 -27.63 -16.30 25.41
CA ASP A 44 -27.60 -17.73 25.08
C ASP A 44 -26.24 -18.15 24.50
N PRO A 45 -25.85 -19.43 24.61
CA PRO A 45 -24.54 -19.90 24.18
C PRO A 45 -24.23 -19.62 22.69
N VAL A 46 -25.24 -19.67 21.82
CA VAL A 46 -25.05 -19.44 20.38
C VAL A 46 -24.72 -17.97 20.14
N SER A 47 -25.49 -17.05 20.72
CA SER A 47 -25.23 -15.62 20.63
C SER A 47 -23.83 -15.23 21.12
N LEU A 48 -23.42 -15.78 22.27
CA LEU A 48 -22.08 -15.54 22.83
C LEU A 48 -20.98 -16.08 21.91
N GLN A 49 -21.12 -17.32 21.44
CA GLN A 49 -20.12 -17.96 20.60
C GLN A 49 -20.00 -17.27 19.22
N THR A 50 -21.12 -16.88 18.62
CA THR A 50 -21.13 -16.17 17.34
C THR A 50 -20.45 -14.80 17.47
N ALA A 51 -20.75 -14.02 18.50
CA ALA A 51 -20.12 -12.72 18.73
C ALA A 51 -18.60 -12.84 18.96
N ALA A 52 -18.18 -13.84 19.74
CA ALA A 52 -16.77 -14.14 19.95
C ALA A 52 -16.06 -14.55 18.64
N GLY A 53 -16.70 -15.39 17.83
CA GLY A 53 -16.17 -15.83 16.53
C GLY A 53 -16.00 -14.68 15.54
N PHE A 54 -17.01 -13.80 15.41
CA PHE A 54 -16.88 -12.61 14.55
C PHE A 54 -15.81 -11.65 15.05
N SER A 55 -15.70 -11.45 16.36
CA SER A 55 -14.66 -10.60 16.94
C SER A 55 -13.26 -11.15 16.64
N ALA A 56 -13.05 -12.47 16.77
CA ALA A 56 -11.79 -13.12 16.41
C ALA A 56 -11.46 -12.97 14.92
N GLN A 57 -12.45 -13.22 14.04
CA GLN A 57 -12.30 -13.01 12.60
C GLN A 57 -11.95 -11.55 12.27
N GLY A 58 -12.56 -10.59 12.97
CA GLY A 58 -12.25 -9.17 12.83
C GLY A 58 -10.82 -8.82 13.21
N GLN A 59 -10.27 -9.47 14.25
CA GLN A 59 -8.86 -9.31 14.65
C GLN A 59 -7.91 -9.88 13.58
N GLU A 60 -8.18 -11.09 13.09
CA GLU A 60 -7.40 -11.69 12.01
C GLU A 60 -7.40 -10.81 10.76
N HIS A 61 -8.57 -10.29 10.39
CA HIS A 61 -8.70 -9.36 9.27
C HIS A 61 -7.88 -8.08 9.51
N ALA A 62 -7.94 -7.47 10.69
CA ALA A 62 -7.19 -6.26 11.00
C ALA A 62 -5.67 -6.46 10.86
N VAL A 63 -5.14 -7.62 11.25
CA VAL A 63 -3.72 -7.97 11.07
C VAL A 63 -3.37 -8.06 9.58
N VAL A 64 -4.14 -8.82 8.80
CA VAL A 64 -3.90 -8.96 7.35
C VAL A 64 -3.99 -7.62 6.64
N ALA A 65 -4.94 -6.79 7.04
CA ALA A 65 -5.17 -5.47 6.48
C ALA A 65 -3.98 -4.52 6.76
N ALA A 66 -3.41 -4.57 7.97
CA ALA A 66 -2.20 -3.83 8.33
C ALA A 66 -0.96 -4.30 7.55
N GLN A 67 -0.83 -5.61 7.32
CA GLN A 67 0.22 -6.17 6.45
C GLN A 67 0.07 -5.64 5.02
N GLY A 68 -1.15 -5.65 4.47
CA GLY A 68 -1.43 -5.13 3.13
C GLY A 68 -1.07 -3.65 2.97
N VAL A 69 -1.42 -2.81 3.95
CA VAL A 69 -1.03 -1.38 3.99
C VAL A 69 0.50 -1.23 3.98
N THR A 70 1.21 -2.04 4.76
CA THR A 70 2.68 -2.00 4.85
C THR A 70 3.32 -2.38 3.52
N GLU A 71 2.88 -3.47 2.90
CA GLU A 71 3.42 -3.93 1.63
C GLU A 71 3.12 -2.97 0.47
N LEU A 72 1.93 -2.37 0.46
CA LEU A 72 1.56 -1.36 -0.54
C LEU A 72 2.43 -0.10 -0.39
N GLY A 73 2.69 0.34 0.85
CA GLY A 73 3.62 1.45 1.12
C GLY A 73 5.03 1.15 0.61
N ARG A 74 5.55 -0.05 0.90
CA ARG A 74 6.87 -0.50 0.41
C ARG A 74 6.92 -0.55 -1.12
N ALA A 75 5.85 -1.02 -1.77
CA ALA A 75 5.75 -1.03 -3.22
C ALA A 75 5.76 0.40 -3.80
N GLY A 76 5.05 1.35 -3.18
CA GLY A 76 5.08 2.76 -3.56
C GLY A 76 6.49 3.33 -3.55
N VAL A 77 7.23 3.13 -2.44
CA VAL A 77 8.64 3.55 -2.32
C VAL A 77 9.49 2.93 -3.43
N GLY A 78 9.37 1.63 -3.67
CA GLY A 78 10.12 0.95 -4.73
C GLY A 78 9.84 1.50 -6.13
N VAL A 79 8.60 1.93 -6.42
CA VAL A 79 8.26 2.60 -7.68
C VAL A 79 8.93 3.98 -7.76
N GLY A 80 8.95 4.74 -6.66
CA GLY A 80 9.65 6.03 -6.59
C GLY A 80 11.17 5.90 -6.80
N GLU A 81 11.79 4.92 -6.14
CA GLU A 81 13.21 4.58 -6.32
C GLU A 81 13.53 4.19 -7.76
N ALA A 82 12.68 3.36 -8.38
CA ALA A 82 12.82 3.02 -9.80
C ALA A 82 12.73 4.27 -10.70
N GLY A 83 11.78 5.17 -10.44
CA GLY A 83 11.65 6.44 -11.15
C GLY A 83 12.92 7.29 -11.06
N ALA A 84 13.46 7.47 -9.85
CA ALA A 84 14.72 8.20 -9.63
C ALA A 84 15.91 7.52 -10.35
N GLY A 85 15.97 6.19 -10.33
CA GLY A 85 17.00 5.41 -11.00
C GLY A 85 16.98 5.59 -12.52
N TYR A 86 15.80 5.52 -13.16
CA TYR A 86 15.67 5.78 -14.59
C TYR A 86 16.03 7.22 -14.96
N LEU A 87 15.55 8.21 -14.18
CA LEU A 87 15.90 9.62 -14.42
C LEU A 87 17.41 9.88 -14.36
N ALA A 88 18.08 9.34 -13.34
CA ALA A 88 19.52 9.48 -13.18
C ALA A 88 20.29 8.79 -14.31
N GLY A 89 19.86 7.59 -14.71
CA GLY A 89 20.44 6.85 -15.83
C GLY A 89 20.29 7.58 -17.16
N ASP A 90 19.11 8.12 -17.44
CA ASP A 90 18.82 8.88 -18.66
C ASP A 90 19.67 10.16 -18.71
N ALA A 91 19.78 10.89 -17.59
CA ALA A 91 20.62 12.08 -17.50
C ALA A 91 22.11 11.78 -17.72
N ALA A 92 22.62 10.68 -17.13
CA ALA A 92 24.01 10.25 -17.30
C ALA A 92 24.30 9.83 -18.76
N ALA A 93 23.37 9.12 -19.40
CA ALA A 93 23.49 8.74 -20.81
C ALA A 93 23.47 9.98 -21.72
N ALA A 94 22.55 10.92 -21.48
CA ALA A 94 22.49 12.18 -22.23
C ALA A 94 23.79 12.99 -22.10
N ALA A 95 24.37 13.09 -20.90
CA ALA A 95 25.65 13.76 -20.69
C ALA A 95 26.81 13.05 -21.42
N THR A 96 26.85 11.71 -21.37
CA THR A 96 27.94 10.92 -21.97
C THR A 96 27.91 10.95 -23.49
N TYR A 97 26.73 10.73 -24.09
CA TYR A 97 26.59 10.61 -25.55
C TYR A 97 26.21 11.92 -26.24
N GLY A 98 25.61 12.88 -25.53
CA GLY A 98 25.32 14.21 -26.07
C GLY A 98 26.58 15.02 -26.38
N ILE A 99 27.69 14.76 -25.68
CA ILE A 99 29.00 15.38 -25.94
C ILE A 99 29.69 14.75 -27.17
N ALA A 100 29.39 13.49 -27.51
CA ALA A 100 29.99 12.79 -28.65
C ALA A 100 29.31 13.08 -30.00
N GLY A 101 28.15 13.73 -29.99
CA GLY A 101 27.37 14.08 -31.19
C GLY A 101 27.31 15.58 -31.52
N ALA A 102 28.02 16.42 -30.76
CA ALA A 102 28.15 17.88 -30.98
C ALA A 102 29.57 18.21 -31.49
#